data_AF-A0A948SW50-F1
#
_entry.id   AF-A0A948SW50-F1
#
_cell.length_a   1.000
_cell.length_b   1.000
_cell.length_c   1.000
_cell.angle_alpha   90.00
_cell.angle_beta   90.00
_cell.angle_gamma   90.00
#
_symmetry.space_group_name_H-M   'P 1'
#
loop_
_entity.id
_entity.type
_entity.pdbx_description
1 polymer ?
#
loop_
_entity_poly.entity_id
_entity_poly.type
_entity_poly.pdbx_seq_one_letter_code
_entity_poly.pdbx_strand_id
1 'polypeptide(L)'
;MVYRVIQWGTGNVGLASLKTILRHPDYELVGCYVATPSKAGRDAGDIAGIGPCGITATNDIDDILALDADVVMHMPLSAAQVADDPDKDTKDICTLLRSGKNVVTTVGYVYPKAYGADVVARLEDACRAGGVSIHGTGINPGFMAELIPLVFSSNCARID
;
A
#
# COMPACT_ATOMS: atom_id res chain seq x y z
N MET A 1 -12.79 -14.95 -8.73
CA MET A 1 -12.33 -15.08 -7.33
C MET A 1 -12.21 -13.66 -6.82
N VAL A 2 -12.79 -13.34 -5.67
CA VAL A 2 -12.79 -11.98 -5.12
C VAL A 2 -11.60 -11.84 -4.18
N TYR A 3 -10.82 -10.76 -4.32
CA TYR A 3 -9.70 -10.46 -3.41
C TYR A 3 -10.18 -9.61 -2.24
N ARG A 4 -9.76 -9.99 -1.04
CA ARG A 4 -10.03 -9.30 0.22
C ARG A 4 -8.96 -8.23 0.43
N VAL A 5 -9.37 -6.97 0.34
CA VAL A 5 -8.46 -5.82 0.29
C VAL A 5 -8.60 -4.97 1.56
N ILE A 6 -7.47 -4.57 2.10
CA ILE A 6 -7.39 -3.56 3.16
C ILE A 6 -6.89 -2.25 2.55
N GLN A 7 -7.57 -1.14 2.81
CA GLN A 7 -7.06 0.19 2.50
C GLN A 7 -6.25 0.73 3.67
N TRP A 8 -4.99 1.08 3.45
CA TRP A 8 -4.14 1.72 4.46
C TRP A 8 -3.82 3.16 4.07
N GLY A 9 -4.35 4.10 4.84
CA GLY A 9 -4.25 5.52 4.57
C GLY A 9 -5.39 6.02 3.67
N THR A 10 -6.01 7.13 4.07
CA THR A 10 -7.16 7.77 3.39
C THR A 10 -6.86 9.24 3.06
N GLY A 11 -5.64 9.50 2.57
CA GLY A 11 -5.27 10.76 1.93
C GLY A 11 -5.76 10.82 0.48
N ASN A 12 -5.30 11.78 -0.32
CA ASN A 12 -5.79 11.97 -1.70
C ASN A 12 -5.69 10.70 -2.56
N VAL A 13 -4.54 10.03 -2.55
CA VAL A 13 -4.31 8.78 -3.30
C VAL A 13 -5.12 7.63 -2.69
N GLY A 14 -5.05 7.47 -1.35
CA GLY A 14 -5.79 6.42 -0.64
C GLY A 14 -7.31 6.52 -0.81
N LEU A 15 -7.89 7.72 -0.90
CA LEU A 15 -9.32 7.91 -1.18
C LEU A 15 -9.69 7.49 -2.60
N ALA A 16 -8.84 7.77 -3.59
CA ALA A 16 -9.06 7.30 -4.96
C ALA A 16 -8.98 5.76 -5.03
N SER A 17 -8.01 5.15 -4.35
CA SER A 17 -7.88 3.70 -4.22
C SER A 17 -9.10 3.07 -3.52
N LEU A 18 -9.51 3.61 -2.37
CA LEU A 18 -10.67 3.14 -1.62
C LEU A 18 -11.96 3.13 -2.46
N LYS A 19 -12.20 4.21 -3.21
CA LYS A 19 -13.35 4.29 -4.13
C LYS A 19 -13.27 3.26 -5.25
N THR A 20 -12.08 2.97 -5.75
CA THR A 20 -11.87 1.93 -6.76
C THR A 20 -12.15 0.55 -6.19
N ILE A 21 -11.62 0.24 -5.01
CA ILE A 21 -11.87 -1.03 -4.30
C ILE A 21 -13.37 -1.25 -4.16
N LEU A 22 -14.10 -0.26 -3.64
CA LEU A 22 -15.55 -0.35 -3.39
C LEU A 22 -16.41 -0.47 -4.66
N ARG A 23 -15.85 -0.22 -5.85
CA ARG A 23 -16.57 -0.28 -7.14
C ARG A 23 -16.15 -1.45 -8.02
N HIS A 24 -15.07 -2.15 -7.67
CA HIS A 24 -14.51 -3.18 -8.52
C HIS A 24 -15.16 -4.54 -8.21
N PRO A 25 -15.69 -5.27 -9.21
CA PRO A 25 -16.41 -6.52 -8.96
C PRO A 25 -15.55 -7.64 -8.37
N ASP A 26 -14.23 -7.58 -8.57
CA ASP A 26 -13.29 -8.58 -8.06
C ASP A 26 -12.69 -8.22 -6.69
N TYR A 27 -13.09 -7.12 -6.05
CA TYR A 27 -12.53 -6.68 -4.76
C TYR A 27 -13.60 -6.60 -3.67
N GLU A 28 -13.24 -7.02 -2.46
CA GLU A 28 -14.01 -6.87 -1.24
C GLU A 28 -13.18 -6.04 -0.25
N LEU A 29 -13.70 -4.88 0.19
CA LEU A 29 -13.05 -4.12 1.26
C LEU A 29 -13.32 -4.82 2.59
N VAL A 30 -12.27 -5.27 3.27
CA VAL A 30 -12.39 -5.97 4.56
C VAL A 30 -11.80 -5.18 5.73
N GLY A 31 -11.07 -4.11 5.46
CA GLY A 31 -10.49 -3.26 6.50
C GLY A 31 -10.04 -1.89 5.97
N CYS A 32 -10.00 -0.90 6.87
CA CYS A 32 -9.55 0.44 6.56
C CYS A 32 -8.71 1.00 7.71
N TYR A 33 -7.40 1.16 7.50
CA TYR A 33 -6.50 1.80 8.46
C TYR A 33 -6.42 3.31 8.23
N VAL A 34 -6.51 4.10 9.30
CA VAL A 34 -6.38 5.55 9.29
C VAL A 34 -5.41 6.04 10.35
N ALA A 35 -4.43 6.85 9.94
CA ALA A 35 -3.49 7.47 10.89
C ALA A 35 -4.11 8.65 11.65
N THR A 36 -5.11 9.34 11.07
CA THR A 36 -5.76 10.50 11.71
C THR A 36 -6.76 10.02 12.76
N PRO A 37 -6.60 10.36 14.05
CA PRO A 37 -7.46 9.83 15.12
C PRO A 37 -8.95 10.15 14.94
N SER A 38 -9.29 11.32 14.40
CA SER A 38 -10.68 11.72 14.14
C SER A 38 -11.38 10.91 13.05
N LYS A 39 -10.65 10.05 12.32
CA LYS A 39 -11.21 9.12 11.35
C LYS A 39 -11.46 7.72 11.93
N ALA A 40 -10.81 7.36 13.04
CA ALA A 40 -11.03 6.06 13.68
C ALA A 40 -12.48 5.95 14.17
N GLY A 41 -13.08 4.77 14.04
CA GLY A 41 -14.49 4.51 14.37
C GLY A 41 -15.51 5.01 13.34
N ARG A 42 -15.09 5.70 12.28
CA ARG A 42 -15.99 6.14 11.20
C ARG A 42 -16.06 5.09 10.09
N ASP A 43 -17.16 5.08 9.35
CA ASP A 43 -17.32 4.24 8.17
C ASP A 43 -16.36 4.68 7.03
N ALA A 44 -15.71 3.71 6.38
CA ALA A 44 -14.76 3.94 5.31
C ALA A 44 -15.39 4.57 4.06
N GLY A 45 -16.63 4.21 3.73
CA GLY A 45 -17.41 4.79 2.64
C GLY A 45 -17.80 6.25 2.93
N ASP A 46 -18.14 6.58 4.18
CA ASP A 46 -18.35 7.96 4.61
C ASP A 46 -17.06 8.79 4.56
N ILE A 47 -15.92 8.20 4.97
CA ILE A 47 -14.60 8.84 4.79
C ILE A 47 -14.32 9.09 3.31
N ALA A 48 -14.73 8.18 2.42
CA ALA A 48 -14.62 8.34 0.98
C ALA A 48 -15.64 9.31 0.37
N GLY A 49 -16.69 9.70 1.09
CA GLY A 49 -17.75 10.56 0.59
C GLY A 49 -18.62 9.86 -0.47
N ILE A 50 -18.84 8.55 -0.33
CA ILE A 50 -19.71 7.77 -1.22
C ILE A 50 -20.90 7.13 -0.48
N GLY A 51 -21.09 7.50 0.79
CA GLY A 51 -22.06 6.88 1.71
C GLY A 51 -21.50 5.65 2.40
N PRO A 52 -22.20 5.12 3.43
CA PRO A 52 -21.67 4.08 4.28
C PRO A 52 -21.50 2.74 3.53
N CYS A 53 -20.40 2.04 3.79
CA CYS A 53 -20.09 0.73 3.20
C CYS A 53 -20.03 -0.41 4.23
N GLY A 54 -20.24 -0.13 5.51
CA GLY A 54 -20.25 -1.12 6.60
C GLY A 54 -18.88 -1.49 7.15
N ILE A 55 -17.80 -0.83 6.70
CA ILE A 55 -16.43 -1.09 7.17
C ILE A 55 -15.99 0.06 8.07
N THR A 56 -15.82 -0.23 9.37
CA THR A 56 -15.33 0.74 10.34
C THR A 56 -13.82 0.92 10.19
N ALA A 57 -13.37 2.16 10.07
CA ALA A 57 -11.95 2.49 10.04
C ALA A 57 -11.33 2.37 11.44
N THR A 58 -10.10 1.85 11.51
CA THR A 58 -9.33 1.72 12.75
C THR A 58 -7.99 2.45 12.63
N ASN A 59 -7.43 2.88 13.76
CA ASN A 59 -6.06 3.37 13.87
C ASN A 59 -5.17 2.41 14.65
N ASP A 60 -5.69 1.23 15.00
CA ASP A 60 -4.94 0.13 15.57
C ASP A 60 -4.41 -0.78 14.45
N ILE A 61 -3.12 -1.08 14.50
CA ILE A 61 -2.51 -2.00 13.53
C ILE A 61 -2.92 -3.44 13.81
N ASP A 62 -3.12 -3.82 15.07
CA ASP A 62 -3.41 -5.20 15.44
C ASP A 62 -4.78 -5.64 14.91
N ASP A 63 -5.75 -4.72 14.88
CA ASP A 63 -7.03 -4.91 14.19
C ASP A 63 -6.82 -5.28 12.71
N ILE A 64 -5.88 -4.61 12.03
CA ILE A 64 -5.57 -4.85 10.61
C ILE A 64 -4.88 -6.19 10.42
N LEU A 65 -3.96 -6.55 11.31
CA LEU A 65 -3.23 -7.82 11.23
C LEU A 65 -4.15 -9.02 11.48
N ALA A 66 -5.15 -8.87 12.35
CA ALA A 66 -6.14 -9.91 12.68
C ALA A 66 -7.14 -10.21 11.55
N LEU A 67 -7.32 -9.29 10.60
CA LEU A 67 -8.22 -9.50 9.46
C LEU A 67 -7.65 -10.53 8.49
N ASP A 68 -8.51 -11.44 8.05
CA ASP A 68 -8.25 -12.30 6.89
C ASP A 68 -8.32 -11.44 5.63
N ALA A 69 -7.19 -11.25 4.93
CA ALA A 69 -7.08 -10.40 3.75
C ALA A 69 -5.95 -10.86 2.82
N ASP A 70 -6.12 -10.68 1.51
CA ASP A 70 -5.12 -11.05 0.51
C ASP A 70 -4.04 -9.97 0.33
N VAL A 71 -4.44 -8.69 0.42
CA VAL A 71 -3.58 -7.57 0.09
C VAL A 71 -3.93 -6.30 0.87
N VAL A 72 -2.89 -5.53 1.22
CA VAL A 72 -2.99 -4.18 1.77
C VAL A 72 -2.57 -3.17 0.70
N MET A 73 -3.46 -2.23 0.40
CA MET A 73 -3.18 -1.05 -0.42
C MET A 73 -2.59 0.05 0.48
N HIS A 74 -1.27 0.08 0.58
CA HIS A 74 -0.49 0.94 1.47
C HIS A 74 -0.20 2.31 0.84
N MET A 75 -0.97 3.33 1.27
CA MET A 75 -0.93 4.68 0.68
C MET A 75 -0.93 5.80 1.74
N PRO A 76 -0.07 5.75 2.78
CA PRO A 76 0.14 6.91 3.64
C PRO A 76 0.93 8.00 2.90
N LEU A 77 1.13 9.15 3.57
CA LEU A 77 2.21 10.05 3.17
C LEU A 77 3.55 9.38 3.52
N SER A 78 4.54 9.50 2.64
CA SER A 78 5.83 8.82 2.82
C SER A 78 6.51 9.28 4.10
N ALA A 79 6.90 8.33 4.94
CA ALA A 79 7.60 8.58 6.20
C ALA A 79 8.91 9.34 5.99
N ALA A 80 9.63 9.04 4.90
CA ALA A 80 10.86 9.75 4.53
C ALA A 80 10.65 11.26 4.28
N GLN A 81 9.42 11.69 4.02
CA GLN A 81 9.09 13.09 3.73
C GLN A 81 8.48 13.83 4.94
N VAL A 82 7.73 13.14 5.79
CA VAL A 82 6.86 13.80 6.78
C VAL A 82 6.87 13.20 8.18
N ALA A 83 7.51 12.05 8.40
CA ALA A 83 7.51 11.38 9.70
C ALA A 83 8.80 11.64 10.48
N ASP A 84 8.69 11.64 11.80
CA ASP A 84 9.84 11.69 12.71
C ASP A 84 10.73 10.44 12.57
N ASP A 85 10.14 9.32 12.16
CA ASP A 85 10.82 8.06 11.88
C ASP A 85 10.82 7.78 10.36
N PRO A 86 11.94 8.04 9.65
CA PRO A 86 12.03 7.82 8.21
C PRO A 86 11.97 6.34 7.82
N ASP A 87 12.15 5.40 8.75
CA ASP A 87 12.07 3.96 8.52
C ASP A 87 10.66 3.39 8.79
N LYS A 88 9.70 4.23 9.18
CA LYS A 88 8.35 3.80 9.55
C LYS A 88 7.66 3.00 8.45
N ASP A 89 7.73 3.46 7.19
CA ASP A 89 7.11 2.76 6.06
C ASP A 89 7.67 1.34 5.92
N THR A 90 8.99 1.17 6.03
CA THR A 90 9.63 -0.15 5.96
C THR A 90 9.15 -1.05 7.11
N LYS A 91 9.03 -0.51 8.33
CA LYS A 91 8.56 -1.25 9.52
C LYS A 91 7.11 -1.69 9.38
N ASP A 92 6.22 -0.79 8.98
CA ASP A 92 4.80 -1.08 8.74
C ASP A 92 4.67 -2.17 7.68
N ILE A 93 5.32 -1.99 6.53
CA ILE A 93 5.31 -2.94 5.41
C ILE A 93 5.83 -4.31 5.83
N CYS A 94 6.96 -4.38 6.56
CA CYS A 94 7.49 -5.66 7.05
C CYS A 94 6.51 -6.37 7.98
N THR A 95 5.83 -5.62 8.85
CA THR A 95 4.81 -6.17 9.77
C THR A 95 3.63 -6.74 8.99
N LEU A 96 3.11 -5.99 8.01
CA LEU A 96 2.01 -6.43 7.14
C LEU A 96 2.37 -7.69 6.36
N LEU A 97 3.55 -7.73 5.74
CA LEU A 97 4.04 -8.89 5.00
C LEU A 97 4.14 -10.13 5.90
N ARG A 98 4.71 -9.98 7.11
CA ARG A 98 4.81 -11.09 8.07
C ARG A 98 3.46 -11.62 8.54
N SER A 99 2.40 -10.82 8.45
CA SER A 99 1.03 -11.27 8.74
C SER A 99 0.38 -12.07 7.60
N GLY A 100 1.13 -12.39 6.55
CA GLY A 100 0.64 -13.18 5.41
C GLY A 100 -0.17 -12.37 4.39
N LYS A 101 -0.03 -11.04 4.37
CA LYS A 101 -0.74 -10.16 3.45
C LYS A 101 0.21 -9.58 2.42
N ASN A 102 -0.15 -9.63 1.14
CA ASN A 102 0.61 -8.91 0.12
C ASN A 102 0.51 -7.40 0.37
N VAL A 103 1.50 -6.64 -0.09
CA VAL A 103 1.49 -5.18 0.05
C VAL A 103 1.72 -4.52 -1.30
N VAL A 104 0.78 -3.68 -1.73
CA VAL A 104 0.98 -2.75 -2.85
C VAL A 104 1.11 -1.36 -2.27
N THR A 105 2.19 -0.65 -2.58
CA THR A 105 2.52 0.63 -1.93
C THR A 105 2.80 1.74 -2.92
N THR A 106 2.35 2.96 -2.57
CA THR A 106 2.63 4.18 -3.36
C THR A 106 3.71 5.07 -2.77
N VAL A 107 4.32 4.69 -1.65
CA VAL A 107 5.35 5.51 -0.98
C VAL A 107 6.77 5.26 -1.49
N GLY A 108 6.95 4.39 -2.49
CA GLY A 108 8.26 4.08 -3.07
C GLY A 108 8.46 2.59 -3.32
N TYR A 109 9.68 2.10 -3.09
CA TYR A 109 10.06 0.68 -3.24
C TYR A 109 9.84 0.10 -4.65
N VAL A 110 9.72 0.94 -5.67
CA VAL A 110 9.72 0.52 -7.09
C VAL A 110 11.04 -0.18 -7.44
N TYR A 111 12.14 0.29 -6.85
CA TYR A 111 13.45 -0.33 -6.92
C TYR A 111 14.08 -0.42 -5.51
N PRO A 112 13.74 -1.46 -4.71
CA PRO A 112 14.18 -1.57 -3.32
C PRO A 112 15.70 -1.51 -3.12
N LYS A 113 16.47 -1.94 -4.12
CA LYS A 113 17.94 -1.90 -4.10
C LYS A 113 18.50 -0.48 -3.95
N ALA A 114 17.76 0.56 -4.34
CA ALA A 114 18.18 1.95 -4.11
C ALA A 114 18.15 2.36 -2.62
N TYR A 115 17.44 1.62 -1.77
CA TYR A 115 17.33 1.89 -0.34
C TYR A 115 18.43 1.19 0.50
N GLY A 116 19.32 0.44 -0.15
CA GLY A 116 20.43 -0.27 0.50
C GLY A 116 20.12 -1.72 0.83
N ALA A 117 21.19 -2.49 1.07
CA ALA A 117 21.11 -3.94 1.26
C ALA A 117 20.32 -4.35 2.52
N ASP A 118 20.36 -3.54 3.58
CA ASP A 118 19.60 -3.78 4.81
C ASP A 118 18.08 -3.76 4.58
N VAL A 119 17.58 -2.72 3.91
CA VAL A 119 16.15 -2.60 3.59
C VAL A 119 15.69 -3.75 2.70
N VAL A 120 16.49 -4.14 1.71
CA VAL A 120 16.19 -5.30 0.86
C VAL A 120 16.12 -6.58 1.68
N ALA A 121 17.10 -6.84 2.54
CA ALA A 121 17.12 -8.04 3.37
C ALA A 121 15.89 -8.12 4.29
N ARG A 122 15.51 -7.01 4.93
CA ARG A 122 14.32 -6.93 5.81
C ARG A 122 13.03 -7.21 5.06
N LEU A 123 12.85 -6.62 3.88
CA LEU A 123 11.68 -6.83 3.03
C LEU A 123 11.59 -8.28 2.52
N GLU A 124 12.71 -8.84 2.07
CA GLU A 124 12.75 -10.23 1.60
C GLU A 124 12.49 -11.22 2.74
N ASP A 125 13.06 -11.00 3.92
CA ASP A 125 12.80 -11.82 5.11
C ASP A 125 11.33 -11.76 5.50
N ALA A 126 10.70 -10.59 5.42
CA ALA A 126 9.29 -10.42 5.71
C ALA A 126 8.40 -11.12 4.67
N CYS A 127 8.72 -10.99 3.39
CA CYS A 127 8.04 -11.70 2.29
C CYS A 127 8.15 -13.23 2.47
N ARG A 128 9.34 -13.74 2.76
CA ARG A 128 9.56 -15.18 3.01
C ARG A 128 8.79 -15.68 4.23
N ALA A 129 8.81 -14.93 5.33
CA ALA A 129 8.11 -15.31 6.55
C ALA A 129 6.58 -15.34 6.38
N GLY A 130 6.01 -14.42 5.60
CA GLY A 130 4.58 -14.40 5.31
C GLY A 130 4.15 -15.23 4.10
N GLY A 131 5.08 -15.69 3.26
CA GLY A 131 4.77 -16.35 1.99
C GLY A 131 4.10 -15.42 0.97
N VAL A 132 4.40 -14.12 1.03
CA VAL A 132 3.74 -13.05 0.28
C VAL A 132 4.73 -12.12 -0.41
N SER A 133 4.21 -11.15 -1.15
CA SER A 133 4.98 -10.23 -1.97
C SER A 133 4.72 -8.76 -1.63
N ILE A 134 5.69 -7.92 -1.99
CA ILE A 134 5.56 -6.46 -2.03
C ILE A 134 5.69 -5.96 -3.46
N HIS A 135 4.87 -4.97 -3.81
CA HIS A 135 5.00 -4.22 -5.05
C HIS A 135 4.92 -2.71 -4.79
N GLY A 136 6.03 -2.01 -5.00
CA GLY A 136 6.06 -0.55 -5.03
C GLY A 136 5.69 -0.02 -6.41
N THR A 137 4.73 0.91 -6.49
CA THR A 137 4.26 1.49 -7.75
C THR A 137 3.63 2.87 -7.54
N GLY A 138 3.23 3.54 -8.61
CA GLY A 138 2.65 4.87 -8.58
C GLY A 138 2.76 5.56 -9.93
N ILE A 139 2.18 6.77 -10.03
CA ILE A 139 2.34 7.58 -11.24
C ILE A 139 3.81 8.00 -11.42
N ASN A 140 4.45 8.44 -10.35
CA ASN A 140 5.84 8.84 -10.28
C ASN A 140 6.29 8.87 -8.81
N PRO A 141 7.14 7.93 -8.34
CA PRO A 141 7.76 6.83 -9.10
C PRO A 141 6.78 5.64 -9.34
N GLY A 142 7.03 4.86 -10.38
CA GLY A 142 6.35 3.61 -10.77
C GLY A 142 6.09 3.51 -12.27
N PHE A 143 5.31 4.46 -12.81
CA PHE A 143 4.81 4.42 -14.18
C PHE A 143 5.52 5.41 -15.12
N MET A 144 5.40 6.71 -14.85
CA MET A 144 5.86 7.76 -15.77
C MET A 144 7.38 7.84 -15.87
N ALA A 145 8.10 7.68 -14.76
CA ALA A 145 9.56 7.82 -14.72
C ALA A 145 10.30 6.47 -14.89
N GLU A 146 9.61 5.34 -14.69
CA GLU A 146 10.23 4.01 -14.69
C GLU A 146 9.69 3.16 -15.84
N LEU A 147 8.41 2.76 -15.80
CA LEU A 147 7.88 1.84 -16.81
C LEU A 147 7.86 2.43 -18.22
N ILE A 148 7.40 3.68 -18.38
CA ILE A 148 7.28 4.32 -19.70
C ILE A 148 8.64 4.45 -20.41
N PRO A 149 9.71 4.98 -19.77
CA PRO A 149 11.03 5.03 -20.40
C PRO A 149 11.58 3.65 -20.74
N LEU A 150 11.37 2.63 -19.90
CA LEU A 150 11.82 1.26 -20.18
C LEU A 150 11.09 0.64 -21.37
N VAL A 151 9.78 0.87 -21.50
CA VAL A 151 9.01 0.37 -22.64
C VAL A 151 9.44 1.08 -23.93
N PHE A 152 9.58 2.40 -23.92
CA PHE A 152 9.98 3.13 -25.14
C PHE A 152 11.42 2.87 -25.55
N SER A 153 12.32 2.63 -24.59
CA SER A 153 13.72 2.33 -24.91
C SER A 153 13.89 1.03 -25.71
N SER A 154 12.96 0.08 -25.59
CA SER A 154 12.94 -1.13 -26.42
C SER A 154 12.78 -0.86 -27.93
N ASN A 155 12.29 0.33 -28.29
CA ASN A 155 12.12 0.78 -29.68
C ASN A 155 13.30 1.65 -30.16
N CYS A 156 14.34 1.81 -29.33
CA CYS A 156 15.53 2.59 -29.67
C CYS A 156 16.68 1.66 -30.05
N ALA A 157 17.37 1.94 -31.15
CA ALA A 157 18.61 1.23 -31.50
C ALA A 157 19.79 1.59 -30.58
N ARG A 158 19.70 2.74 -29.89
CA ARG A 158 20.71 3.29 -28.96
C ARG A 158 20.04 4.27 -27.98
N ILE A 159 20.55 4.34 -26.74
CA ILE A 159 20.17 5.28 -25.69
C ILE A 159 21.43 6.06 -25.29
N ASP A 160 21.39 7.38 -25.32
CA ASP A 160 22.51 8.29 -24.98
C ASP A 160 22.14 9.20 -23.80
#